data_AF-A0A7S2CMV6-F1
#
_entry.id   AF-A0A7S2CMV6-F1
#
_cell.length_a   1.000
_cell.length_b   1.000
_cell.length_c   1.000
_cell.angle_alpha   90.00
_cell.angle_beta   90.00
_cell.angle_gamma   90.00
#
_symmetry.space_group_name_H-M   'P 1'
#
loop_
_entity.id
_entity.type
_entity.pdbx_description
1 polymer ?
#
loop_
_entity_poly.entity_id
_entity_poly.type
_entity_poly.pdbx_seq_one_letter_code
_entity_poly.pdbx_strand_id
1 'polypeptide(L)'
;LSRPQAFQEFVPEAEWRRSGYSPLGAYYFFPSLMRYIGRTVPDTKEAISDDTALATYILARAGVVCLPGSCFGMPGRFRFAYALMTPEDIRAGVRALGGALTELEIAHEDKHAAARARL
;
A
#
# COMPACT_ATOMS: atom_id res chain seq x y z
N LEU A 1 -24.24 4.67 -18.19
CA LEU A 1 -23.20 4.39 -17.17
C LEU A 1 -22.16 3.49 -17.85
N SER A 2 -21.08 4.08 -18.37
CA SER A 2 -20.02 3.38 -19.10
C SER A 2 -19.33 2.36 -18.18
N ARG A 3 -18.76 1.30 -18.77
CA ARG A 3 -17.96 0.28 -18.08
C ARG A 3 -17.04 0.93 -17.02
N PRO A 4 -16.94 0.37 -15.80
CA PRO A 4 -15.92 0.80 -14.86
C PRO A 4 -14.55 0.59 -15.52
N GLN A 5 -13.79 1.67 -15.68
CA GLN A 5 -12.40 1.60 -16.15
C GLN A 5 -11.62 0.75 -15.16
N ALA A 6 -10.80 -0.17 -15.66
CA ALA A 6 -10.04 -1.06 -14.81
C ALA A 6 -8.93 -0.24 -14.15
N PHE A 7 -8.88 -0.20 -12.82
CA PHE A 7 -7.85 0.52 -12.06
C PHE A 7 -6.41 0.06 -12.41
N GLN A 8 -6.27 -1.16 -12.96
CA GLN A 8 -5.04 -1.69 -13.56
C GLN A 8 -4.43 -0.75 -14.61
N GLU A 9 -5.28 -0.02 -15.36
CA GLU A 9 -4.86 0.95 -16.38
C GLU A 9 -4.12 2.15 -15.76
N PHE A 10 -4.34 2.43 -14.47
CA PHE A 10 -3.73 3.58 -13.79
C PHE A 10 -2.47 3.22 -13.01
N VAL A 11 -2.27 1.94 -12.64
CA VAL A 11 -1.12 1.48 -11.84
C VAL A 11 -0.48 0.22 -12.44
N PRO A 12 0.24 0.35 -13.57
CA PRO A 12 0.83 -0.81 -14.25
C PRO A 12 1.90 -1.53 -13.40
N GLU A 13 2.59 -0.79 -12.53
CA GLU A 13 3.70 -1.28 -11.70
C GLU A 13 3.29 -2.01 -10.41
N ALA A 14 1.99 -2.02 -10.09
CA ALA A 14 1.51 -2.80 -8.96
C ALA A 14 1.63 -4.30 -9.30
N GLU A 15 2.05 -5.12 -8.34
CA GLU A 15 2.13 -6.57 -8.53
C GLU A 15 0.71 -7.15 -8.56
N TRP A 16 0.07 -7.10 -9.73
CA TRP A 16 -1.19 -7.77 -10.02
C TRP A 16 -0.93 -9.27 -10.19
N ARG A 17 -0.44 -9.95 -9.14
CA ARG A 17 -0.23 -11.40 -9.18
C ARG A 17 -1.51 -12.05 -9.67
N ARG A 18 -1.42 -12.71 -10.83
CA ARG A 18 -2.48 -13.44 -11.56
C ARG A 18 -3.64 -13.85 -10.66
N SER A 19 -4.57 -12.93 -10.45
CA SER A 19 -5.88 -13.31 -9.95
C SER A 19 -6.76 -13.74 -11.13
N GLY A 20 -6.52 -13.23 -12.34
CA GLY A 20 -7.47 -13.41 -13.45
C GLY A 20 -8.82 -12.71 -13.24
N TYR A 21 -9.05 -12.18 -12.04
CA TYR A 21 -10.21 -11.38 -11.68
C TYR A 21 -9.82 -9.90 -11.71
N SER A 22 -10.06 -9.24 -12.85
CA SER A 22 -10.52 -7.86 -12.76
C SER A 22 -11.81 -7.88 -11.94
N PRO A 23 -12.00 -6.97 -10.96
CA PRO A 23 -13.21 -6.98 -10.14
C PRO A 23 -14.44 -6.92 -11.07
N LEU A 24 -15.28 -7.95 -11.00
CA LEU A 24 -16.48 -8.09 -11.84
C LEU A 24 -17.57 -7.07 -11.45
N GLY A 25 -17.38 -6.33 -10.36
CA GLY A 25 -18.28 -5.32 -9.83
C GLY A 25 -17.73 -4.68 -8.56
N ALA A 26 -18.54 -3.83 -7.93
CA ALA A 26 -18.19 -2.93 -6.84
C ALA A 26 -17.15 -1.85 -7.22
N TYR A 27 -16.86 -0.95 -6.28
CA TYR A 27 -16.02 0.23 -6.49
C TYR A 27 -14.80 0.22 -5.58
N TYR A 28 -14.20 -0.96 -5.41
CA TYR A 28 -13.02 -1.18 -4.57
C TYR A 28 -11.94 -2.00 -5.27
N PHE A 29 -10.68 -1.76 -4.93
CA PHE A 29 -9.58 -2.67 -5.27
C PHE A 29 -8.84 -3.11 -4.00
N PHE A 30 -8.28 -4.33 -4.03
CA PHE A 30 -7.72 -5.00 -2.85
C PHE A 30 -6.29 -5.56 -3.05
N PRO A 31 -5.29 -4.71 -3.37
CA PRO A 31 -3.94 -5.14 -3.70
C PRO A 31 -3.18 -5.61 -2.46
N SER A 32 -2.16 -6.44 -2.69
CA SER A 32 -1.16 -6.77 -1.67
C SER A 32 -0.06 -5.70 -1.66
N LEU A 33 0.23 -5.15 -0.50
CA LEU A 33 1.37 -4.26 -0.25
C LEU A 33 2.36 -4.87 0.75
N MET A 34 2.30 -6.19 0.97
CA MET A 34 3.13 -6.92 1.94
C MET A 34 4.63 -6.61 1.80
N ARG A 35 5.13 -6.35 0.58
CA ARG A 35 6.53 -6.01 0.30
C ARG A 35 7.05 -4.72 0.98
N TYR A 36 6.14 -3.91 1.52
CA TYR A 36 6.45 -2.65 2.19
C TYR A 36 6.36 -2.75 3.72
N ILE A 37 5.76 -3.81 4.24
CA ILE A 37 5.77 -4.09 5.68
C ILE A 37 7.19 -4.55 6.06
N GLY A 38 7.68 -4.07 7.20
CA GLY A 38 9.06 -4.25 7.67
C GLY A 38 10.06 -3.23 7.12
N ARG A 39 9.63 -2.32 6.23
CA ARG A 39 10.47 -1.21 5.76
C ARG A 39 10.52 -0.07 6.78
N THR A 40 11.48 0.83 6.61
CA THR A 40 11.66 2.00 7.48
C THR A 40 11.35 3.30 6.76
N VAL A 41 10.77 4.23 7.49
CA VAL A 41 10.54 5.60 7.01
C VAL A 41 11.87 6.37 7.06
N PRO A 42 12.31 7.04 5.97
CA PRO A 42 13.65 7.60 5.88
C PRO A 42 14.01 8.67 6.93
N ASP A 43 13.06 9.51 7.31
CA ASP A 43 13.26 10.67 8.17
C ASP A 43 13.10 10.34 9.66
N THR A 44 12.08 9.56 10.02
CA THR A 44 11.83 9.16 11.41
C THR A 44 12.59 7.89 11.82
N LYS A 45 13.05 7.11 10.84
CA LYS A 45 13.57 5.73 11.01
C LYS A 45 12.57 4.78 11.67
N GLU A 46 11.30 5.15 11.72
CA GLU A 46 10.22 4.31 12.22
C GLU A 46 10.01 3.10 11.29
N ALA A 47 9.84 1.93 11.87
CA ALA A 47 9.55 0.71 11.11
C ALA A 47 8.04 0.58 10.86
N ILE A 48 7.67 0.25 9.63
CA ILE A 48 6.31 -0.14 9.25
C ILE A 48 6.08 -1.57 9.76
N SER A 49 5.59 -1.71 10.99
CA SER A 49 5.45 -3.01 11.67
C SER A 49 4.34 -3.89 11.08
N ASP A 50 3.26 -3.29 10.60
CA ASP A 50 2.08 -4.00 10.08
C ASP A 50 1.31 -3.17 9.03
N ASP A 51 0.15 -3.68 8.61
CA ASP A 51 -0.68 -3.01 7.60
C ASP A 51 -1.40 -1.76 8.12
N THR A 52 -1.63 -1.64 9.42
CA THR A 52 -2.24 -0.46 10.03
C THR A 52 -1.23 0.69 10.11
N ALA A 53 0.01 0.39 10.48
CA ALA A 53 1.12 1.32 10.41
C ALA A 53 1.32 1.82 8.96
N LEU A 54 1.30 0.90 7.98
CA LEU A 54 1.42 1.28 6.58
C LEU A 54 0.24 2.14 6.09
N ALA A 55 -1.00 1.85 6.50
CA ALA A 55 -2.16 2.68 6.17
C ALA A 55 -2.00 4.11 6.71
N THR A 56 -1.52 4.24 7.94
CA THR A 56 -1.26 5.53 8.59
C THR A 56 -0.19 6.30 7.86
N TYR A 57 0.92 5.64 7.49
CA TYR A 57 1.98 6.23 6.68
C TYR A 57 1.48 6.73 5.32
N ILE A 58 0.71 5.90 4.60
CA ILE A 58 0.15 6.27 3.29
C ILE A 58 -0.74 7.52 3.41
N LEU A 59 -1.57 7.59 4.44
CA LEU A 59 -2.40 8.77 4.69
C LEU A 59 -1.55 10.02 4.93
N ALA A 60 -0.58 9.93 5.84
CA ALA A 60 0.27 11.06 6.21
C ALA A 60 1.15 11.55 5.04
N ARG A 61 1.70 10.62 4.25
CA ARG A 61 2.70 10.93 3.22
C ARG A 61 2.11 11.21 1.84
N ALA A 62 1.07 10.46 1.45
CA ALA A 62 0.46 10.57 0.13
C ALA A 62 -0.91 11.27 0.15
N GLY A 63 -1.51 11.52 1.32
CA GLY A 63 -2.88 12.04 1.41
C GLY A 63 -3.93 11.04 0.93
N VAL A 64 -3.60 9.75 0.84
CA VAL A 64 -4.49 8.70 0.33
C VAL A 64 -5.07 7.91 1.50
N VAL A 65 -6.39 7.84 1.58
CA VAL A 65 -7.07 7.01 2.59
C VAL A 65 -7.24 5.59 2.07
N CYS A 66 -6.88 4.61 2.91
CA CYS A 66 -7.11 3.19 2.63
C CYS A 66 -7.43 2.44 3.92
N LEU A 67 -8.01 1.25 3.79
CA LEU A 67 -8.30 0.38 4.92
C LEU A 67 -7.34 -0.80 4.94
N PRO A 68 -6.71 -1.10 6.09
CA PRO A 68 -5.83 -2.25 6.21
C PRO A 68 -6.61 -3.56 6.08
N GLY A 69 -5.95 -4.57 5.52
CA GLY A 69 -6.53 -5.87 5.22
C GLY A 69 -6.76 -6.72 6.46
N SER A 70 -6.06 -6.44 7.56
CA SER A 70 -6.30 -6.99 8.89
C SER A 70 -7.76 -6.84 9.33
N CYS A 71 -8.44 -5.73 9.00
CA CYS A 71 -9.89 -5.55 9.24
C CYS A 71 -10.79 -6.55 8.50
N PHE A 72 -10.24 -7.24 7.50
CA PHE A 72 -10.92 -8.24 6.67
C PHE A 72 -10.31 -9.64 6.82
N GLY A 73 -9.43 -9.86 7.80
CA GLY A 73 -8.72 -11.13 7.99
C GLY A 73 -7.66 -11.44 6.93
N MET A 74 -7.19 -10.43 6.20
CA MET A 74 -6.17 -10.57 5.15
C MET A 74 -5.01 -9.58 5.33
N PRO A 75 -4.15 -9.76 6.36
CA PRO A 75 -3.07 -8.82 6.66
C PRO A 75 -2.14 -8.54 5.47
N GLY A 76 -1.71 -7.29 5.33
CA GLY A 76 -0.81 -6.84 4.26
C GLY A 76 -1.49 -6.63 2.89
N ARG A 77 -2.81 -6.79 2.82
CA ARG A 77 -3.64 -6.28 1.72
C ARG A 77 -4.35 -5.00 2.13
N PHE A 78 -4.87 -4.24 1.17
CA PHE A 78 -5.45 -2.93 1.45
C PHE A 78 -6.71 -2.70 0.64
N ARG A 79 -7.78 -2.18 1.23
CA ARG A 79 -8.98 -1.77 0.49
C ARG A 79 -8.93 -0.30 0.17
N PHE A 80 -9.05 0.02 -1.10
CA PHE A 80 -9.21 1.37 -1.60
C PHE A 80 -10.56 1.50 -2.29
N ALA A 81 -11.29 2.57 -1.99
CA ALA A 81 -12.57 2.88 -2.59
C ALA A 81 -12.42 3.98 -3.62
N TYR A 82 -13.10 3.86 -4.77
CA TYR A 82 -13.03 4.86 -5.84
C TYR A 82 -14.40 5.28 -6.38
N ALA A 83 -15.49 4.90 -5.70
CA ALA A 83 -16.87 5.10 -6.16
C ALA A 83 -17.24 6.56 -6.49
N LEU A 84 -16.64 7.51 -5.77
CA LEU A 84 -16.97 8.94 -5.84
C LEU A 84 -15.86 9.78 -6.49
N MET A 85 -14.82 9.14 -7.02
CA MET A 85 -13.61 9.82 -7.51
C MET A 85 -13.64 9.96 -9.03
N THR A 86 -13.10 11.05 -9.55
CA THR A 86 -12.88 11.18 -11.00
C THR A 86 -11.69 10.34 -11.45
N PRO A 87 -11.57 9.97 -12.74
CA PRO A 87 -10.37 9.32 -13.26
C PRO A 87 -9.08 10.12 -12.98
N GLU A 88 -9.16 11.45 -12.97
CA GLU A 88 -8.06 12.35 -12.65
C GLU A 88 -7.63 12.23 -11.19
N ASP A 89 -8.59 12.24 -10.26
CA ASP A 89 -8.34 12.04 -8.82
C ASP A 89 -7.71 10.67 -8.56
N ILE A 90 -8.23 9.63 -9.21
CA ILE A 90 -7.70 8.26 -9.13
C ILE A 90 -6.24 8.25 -9.58
N ARG A 91 -5.93 8.83 -10.75
CA ARG A 91 -4.55 8.89 -11.26
C ARG A 91 -3.62 9.70 -10.35
N ALA A 92 -4.10 10.80 -9.78
CA ALA A 92 -3.33 11.61 -8.84
C ALA A 92 -3.02 10.84 -7.55
N GLY A 93 -4.04 10.21 -6.94
CA GLY A 93 -3.88 9.41 -5.73
C GLY A 93 -2.95 8.22 -5.93
N VAL A 94 -3.06 7.54 -7.07
CA VAL A 94 -2.14 6.46 -7.45
C VAL A 94 -0.69 6.94 -7.53
N ARG A 95 -0.44 8.07 -8.20
CA ARG A 95 0.91 8.61 -8.33
C ARG A 95 1.49 8.98 -6.96
N ALA A 96 0.69 9.62 -6.11
CA ALA A 96 1.09 9.97 -4.75
C ALA A 96 1.40 8.73 -3.90
N LEU A 97 0.53 7.71 -3.98
CA LEU A 97 0.73 6.41 -3.33
C LEU A 97 2.05 5.77 -3.79
N GLY A 98 2.29 5.70 -5.10
CA GLY A 98 3.51 5.14 -5.68
C GLY A 98 4.76 5.85 -5.16
N GLY A 99 4.75 7.19 -5.19
CA GLY A 99 5.85 8.02 -4.67
C GLY A 99 6.16 7.73 -3.20
N ALA A 100 5.15 7.79 -2.34
CA ALA A 100 5.31 7.52 -0.91
C ALA A 100 5.85 6.10 -0.63
N LEU A 101 5.38 5.09 -1.36
CA LEU A 101 5.84 3.72 -1.20
C LEU A 101 7.29 3.51 -1.67
N THR A 102 7.74 4.24 -2.70
CA THR A 102 9.14 4.15 -3.17
C THR A 102 10.15 4.82 -2.25
N GLU A 103 9.70 5.73 -1.38
CA GLU A 103 10.57 6.36 -0.37
C GLU A 103 10.94 5.40 0.76
N LEU A 104 10.14 4.36 1.01
CA LEU A 104 10.39 3.42 2.10
C LEU A 104 11.70 2.63 1.88
N GLU A 105 12.62 2.77 2.82
CA GLU A 105 13.92 2.11 2.84
C GLU A 105 13.78 0.64 3.26
N ILE A 106 14.60 -0.24 2.70
CA ILE A 106 14.74 -1.59 3.24
C ILE A 106 15.38 -1.45 4.61
N ALA A 107 14.78 -2.05 5.63
CA ALA A 107 15.35 -2.06 6.97
C ALA A 107 16.80 -2.55 6.89
N HIS A 108 17.75 -1.73 7.37
CA HIS A 108 19.12 -2.17 7.52
C HIS A 108 19.13 -3.18 8.66
N GLU A 109 19.61 -4.41 8.41
CA GLU A 109 19.89 -5.35 9.49
C GLU A 109 20.91 -4.72 10.42
N ASP A 110 20.44 -4.30 11.59
CA ASP A 110 21.29 -3.78 12.63
C ASP A 110 22.08 -4.96 13.22
N LYS A 111 23.22 -5.30 12.61
CA LYS A 111 24.12 -6.41 13.00
C LYS A 111 24.55 -6.33 14.48
N HIS A 112 24.37 -5.16 15.11
CA HIS A 112 24.70 -4.90 16.52
C HIS A 112 23.57 -5.27 17.50
N ALA A 113 22.31 -5.43 17.04
CA ALA A 113 21.22 -5.89 17.90
C ALA A 113 21.38 -7.38 18.27
N ALA A 114 21.81 -8.22 17.33
CA ALA A 114 22.07 -9.65 17.57
C ALA A 114 23.25 -9.90 18.52
N ALA A 115 24.21 -8.98 18.61
CA ALA A 115 25.35 -9.08 19.52
C ALA A 115 24.98 -8.74 20.98
N ARG A 116 24.01 -7.85 21.20
CA ARG A 116 23.54 -7.45 22.54
C ARG A 116 22.59 -8.46 23.18
N ALA A 117 21.93 -9.31 22.38
CA ALA A 117 21.05 -10.38 22.87
C ALA A 117 21.80 -11.66 23.29
N ARG A 118 23.13 -11.70 23.20
CA ARG A 118 24.00 -12.84 23.57
C ARG A 118 24.88 -12.59 24.81
N LEU A 119 24.65 -11.50 25.53
CA LEU A 119 25.25 -11.21 26.84
C LEU A 119 24.18 -11.36 27.92
#